data_AF-A0A7W9W8V6-F1
#
_entry.id   AF-A0A7W9W8V6-F1
#
_cell.length_a   1.000
_cell.length_b   1.000
_cell.length_c   1.000
_cell.angle_alpha   90.00
_cell.angle_beta   90.00
_cell.angle_gamma   90.00
#
_symmetry.space_group_name_H-M   'P 1'
#
loop_
_entity.id
_entity.type
_entity.pdbx_description
1 polymer ?
#
loop_
_entity_poly.entity_id
_entity_poly.type
_entity_poly.pdbx_seq_one_letter_code
_entity_poly.pdbx_strand_id
1 'polypeptide(L)'
;MSSEVASSIQEKVNEYSVLVAPVEHALRELQLARGMLRARAEDEILALSPALAAISETLGISVLDLLLSKDREAFLREAVEHAALPVDVIRDRILAAAGAGGGEQLKALGLPETPTS
;
A
#
# COMPACT_ATOMS: atom_id res chain seq x y z
N MET A 1 50.55 -6.88 -24.48
CA MET A 1 49.40 -7.79 -24.68
C MET A 1 48.59 -8.07 -23.40
N SER A 2 48.98 -8.90 -22.42
CA SER A 2 48.08 -9.15 -21.26
C SER A 2 47.88 -7.92 -20.35
N SER A 3 48.91 -7.07 -20.23
CA SER A 3 48.86 -5.81 -19.48
C SER A 3 47.93 -4.74 -20.08
N GLU A 4 47.84 -4.66 -21.41
CA GLU A 4 46.95 -3.68 -22.09
C GLU A 4 45.50 -4.11 -21.99
N VAL A 5 45.24 -5.42 -22.08
CA VAL A 5 43.90 -5.98 -21.89
C VAL A 5 43.41 -5.76 -20.46
N ALA A 6 44.26 -5.99 -19.45
CA ALA A 6 43.91 -5.73 -18.06
C ALA A 6 43.62 -4.23 -17.80
N SER A 7 44.42 -3.33 -18.38
CA SER A 7 44.20 -1.89 -18.27
C SER A 7 42.88 -1.46 -18.93
N SER A 8 42.58 -1.98 -20.13
CA SER A 8 41.34 -1.66 -20.85
C SER A 8 40.10 -2.19 -20.12
N ILE A 9 40.17 -3.37 -19.51
CA ILE A 9 39.11 -3.90 -18.66
C ILE A 9 38.90 -3.00 -17.44
N GLN A 10 39.97 -2.58 -16.76
CA GLN A 10 39.88 -1.71 -15.59
C GLN A 10 39.28 -0.34 -15.93
N GLU A 11 39.63 0.22 -17.09
CA GLU A 11 39.08 1.47 -17.59
C GLU A 11 37.57 1.36 -17.82
N LYS A 12 37.10 0.26 -18.42
CA LYS A 12 35.66 0.00 -18.59
C LYS A 12 34.95 -0.22 -17.26
N VAL A 13 35.56 -0.94 -16.31
CA VAL A 13 35.01 -1.09 -14.96
C VAL A 13 34.87 0.26 -14.27
N ASN A 14 35.87 1.13 -14.39
CA ASN A 14 35.82 2.48 -13.84
C ASN A 14 34.71 3.32 -14.50
N GLU A 15 34.60 3.31 -15.83
CA GLU A 15 33.52 3.98 -16.56
C GLU A 15 32.14 3.53 -16.07
N TYR A 16 31.89 2.21 -15.99
CA TYR A 16 30.61 1.70 -15.50
C TYR A 16 30.37 2.02 -14.03
N SER A 17 31.39 1.98 -13.18
CA SER A 17 31.24 2.32 -11.76
C SER A 17 30.77 3.76 -11.54
N VAL A 18 31.21 4.69 -12.41
CA VAL A 18 30.77 6.09 -12.36
C VAL A 18 29.31 6.22 -12.79
N LEU A 19 28.83 5.36 -13.70
CA LEU A 19 27.44 5.36 -14.17
C LEU A 19 26.46 4.70 -13.19
N VAL A 20 26.93 3.81 -12.33
CA VAL A 20 26.07 3.11 -11.35
C VAL A 20 25.53 4.07 -10.29
N ALA A 21 26.36 4.95 -9.74
CA ALA A 21 25.95 5.85 -8.65
C ALA A 21 24.74 6.77 -9.01
N PRO A 22 24.71 7.42 -10.19
CA PRO A 22 23.53 8.18 -10.65
C PRO A 22 22.28 7.31 -10.83
N VAL A 23 22.42 6.08 -11.31
CA VAL A 23 21.29 5.15 -11.49
C VAL A 23 20.71 4.75 -10.13
N GLU A 24 21.56 4.38 -9.18
CA GLU A 24 21.11 4.06 -7.82
C GLU A 24 20.44 5.26 -7.14
N HIS A 25 20.95 6.47 -7.39
CA HIS A 25 20.34 7.69 -6.89
C HIS A 25 18.95 7.90 -7.49
N ALA A 26 18.81 7.81 -8.82
CA ALA A 26 17.53 7.92 -9.49
C ALA A 26 16.53 6.86 -9.02
N LEU A 27 16.98 5.64 -8.74
CA LEU A 27 16.13 4.59 -8.17
C LEU A 27 15.62 4.95 -6.77
N ARG A 28 16.46 5.54 -5.91
CA ARG A 28 16.04 6.02 -4.58
C ARG A 28 15.02 7.16 -4.68
N GLU A 29 15.24 8.11 -5.59
CA GLU A 29 14.30 9.21 -5.82
C GLU A 29 12.96 8.72 -6.35
N LEU A 30 12.97 7.77 -7.29
CA LEU A 30 11.75 7.16 -7.82
C LEU A 30 10.98 6.41 -6.72
N GLN A 31 11.68 5.68 -5.85
CA GLN A 31 11.05 4.99 -4.71
C GLN A 31 10.38 5.98 -3.76
N LEU A 32 11.04 7.11 -3.47
CA LEU A 32 10.49 8.18 -2.66
C LEU A 32 9.25 8.80 -3.31
N ALA A 33 9.33 9.19 -4.58
CA ALA A 33 8.23 9.79 -5.33
C ALA A 33 7.02 8.85 -5.39
N ARG A 34 7.25 7.55 -5.59
CA ARG A 34 6.18 6.53 -5.55
C ARG A 34 5.54 6.43 -4.17
N GLY A 35 6.33 6.49 -3.10
CA GLY A 35 5.81 6.53 -1.73
C GLY A 35 4.93 7.75 -1.47
N MET A 36 5.36 8.94 -1.91
CA MET A 36 4.60 10.17 -1.79
C MET A 36 3.29 10.13 -2.58
N LEU A 37 3.33 9.65 -3.83
CA LEU A 37 2.14 9.51 -4.65
C LEU A 37 1.14 8.53 -4.04
N ARG A 38 1.65 7.42 -3.47
CA ARG A 38 0.83 6.43 -2.79
C ARG A 38 0.12 7.04 -1.57
N ALA A 39 0.87 7.71 -0.70
CA ALA A 39 0.29 8.38 0.48
C ALA A 39 -0.77 9.40 0.08
N ARG A 40 -0.50 10.19 -0.96
CA ARG A 40 -1.45 11.18 -1.48
C ARG A 40 -2.74 10.53 -2.01
N ALA A 41 -2.61 9.43 -2.74
CA ALA A 41 -3.76 8.69 -3.26
C ALA A 41 -4.58 8.06 -2.12
N GLU A 42 -3.93 7.54 -1.06
CA GLU A 42 -4.62 7.08 0.14
C GLU A 42 -5.41 8.22 0.77
N ASP A 43 -4.79 9.37 1.05
CA ASP A 43 -5.47 10.53 1.65
C ASP A 43 -6.71 10.96 0.85
N GLU A 44 -6.61 10.99 -0.48
CA GLU A 44 -7.72 11.36 -1.35
C GLU A 44 -8.84 10.31 -1.32
N ILE A 45 -8.52 9.02 -1.33
CA ILE A 45 -9.51 7.95 -1.21
C ILE A 45 -10.22 8.00 0.16
N LEU A 46 -9.47 8.21 1.23
CA LEU A 46 -10.01 8.32 2.58
C LEU A 46 -10.95 9.52 2.72
N ALA A 47 -10.63 10.64 2.07
CA ALA A 47 -11.51 11.82 2.05
C ALA A 47 -12.82 11.57 1.27
N LEU A 48 -12.79 10.70 0.26
CA LEU A 48 -13.96 10.35 -0.55
C LEU A 48 -14.87 9.32 0.13
N SER A 49 -14.33 8.44 0.97
CA SER A 49 -15.09 7.40 1.66
C SER A 49 -14.76 7.35 3.16
N PRO A 50 -15.62 7.94 4.01
CA PRO A 50 -15.51 7.84 5.46
C PRO A 50 -15.49 6.39 5.97
N ALA A 51 -16.19 5.49 5.27
CA ALA A 51 -16.19 4.06 5.61
C ALA A 51 -14.81 3.42 5.44
N LEU A 52 -14.11 3.71 4.33
CA LEU A 52 -12.75 3.23 4.10
C LEU A 52 -11.75 3.86 5.09
N ALA A 53 -11.93 5.14 5.44
CA ALA A 53 -11.12 5.79 6.47
C ALA A 53 -11.25 5.07 7.82
N ALA A 54 -12.48 4.75 8.22
CA ALA A 54 -12.74 4.03 9.45
C ALA A 54 -12.15 2.61 9.45
N ILE A 55 -12.22 1.91 8.32
CA ILE A 55 -11.60 0.58 8.14
C ILE A 55 -10.08 0.68 8.28
N SER A 56 -9.46 1.63 7.58
CA SER A 56 -8.01 1.87 7.60
C SER A 56 -7.52 2.14 9.02
N GLU A 57 -8.19 3.06 9.72
CA GLU A 57 -7.84 3.46 11.08
C GLU A 57 -8.06 2.33 12.08
N THR A 58 -9.21 1.64 11.99
CA THR A 58 -9.57 0.60 12.95
C THR A 58 -8.69 -0.64 12.83
N LEU A 59 -8.32 -1.02 11.61
CA LEU A 59 -7.53 -2.23 11.33
C LEU A 59 -6.03 -1.95 11.14
N GLY A 60 -5.62 -0.67 11.07
CA GLY A 60 -4.23 -0.30 10.83
C GLY A 60 -3.70 -0.74 9.46
N ILE A 61 -4.57 -0.74 8.44
CA ILE A 61 -4.26 -1.23 7.10
C ILE A 61 -4.20 -0.10 6.07
N SER A 62 -3.40 -0.32 5.01
CA SER A 62 -3.47 0.52 3.81
C SER A 62 -4.73 0.22 3.01
N VAL A 63 -5.50 1.26 2.71
CA VAL A 63 -6.69 1.16 1.85
C VAL A 63 -6.33 0.86 0.41
N LEU A 64 -5.18 1.33 -0.08
CA LEU A 64 -4.73 0.97 -1.42
C LEU A 64 -4.41 -0.52 -1.54
N ASP A 65 -3.77 -1.13 -0.53
CA ASP A 65 -3.53 -2.58 -0.56
C ASP A 65 -4.84 -3.36 -0.52
N LEU A 66 -5.80 -2.92 0.30
CA LEU A 66 -7.15 -3.50 0.31
C LEU A 66 -7.82 -3.41 -1.07
N LEU A 67 -7.84 -2.23 -1.69
CA LEU A 67 -8.54 -2.01 -2.95
C LEU A 67 -7.88 -2.73 -4.14
N LEU A 68 -6.54 -2.82 -4.13
CA LEU A 68 -5.74 -3.49 -5.14
C LEU A 68 -5.60 -5.00 -4.89
N SER A 69 -6.02 -5.50 -3.73
CA SER A 69 -5.99 -6.93 -3.42
C SER A 69 -6.84 -7.72 -4.40
N LYS A 70 -6.32 -8.87 -4.83
CA LYS A 70 -7.06 -9.85 -5.65
C LYS A 70 -8.18 -10.52 -4.86
N ASP A 71 -7.98 -10.67 -3.55
CA ASP A 71 -8.95 -11.23 -2.61
C ASP A 71 -9.07 -10.28 -1.41
N ARG A 72 -10.08 -9.42 -1.48
CA ARG A 72 -10.33 -8.39 -0.45
C ARG A 72 -10.89 -9.01 0.83
N GLU A 73 -11.62 -10.12 0.71
CA GLU A 73 -12.21 -10.78 1.87
C GLU A 73 -11.13 -11.46 2.71
N ALA A 74 -10.22 -12.21 2.07
CA ALA A 74 -9.08 -12.82 2.76
C ALA A 74 -8.19 -11.75 3.42
N PHE A 75 -7.92 -10.65 2.71
CA PHE A 75 -7.14 -9.53 3.25
C PHE A 75 -7.79 -8.90 4.49
N LEU A 76 -9.11 -8.64 4.45
CA LEU A 76 -9.83 -8.10 5.60
C LEU A 76 -9.89 -9.09 6.77
N ARG A 77 -10.05 -10.38 6.48
CA ARG A 77 -10.08 -11.43 7.51
C ARG A 77 -8.75 -11.48 8.27
N GLU A 78 -7.63 -11.51 7.55
CA GLU A 78 -6.28 -11.46 8.13
C GLU A 78 -6.08 -10.18 8.96
N ALA A 79 -6.51 -9.02 8.45
CA ALA A 79 -6.43 -7.76 9.17
C ALA A 79 -7.26 -7.76 10.48
N VAL A 80 -8.45 -8.36 10.46
CA VAL A 80 -9.31 -8.50 11.64
C VAL A 80 -8.71 -9.49 12.64
N GLU A 81 -8.13 -10.60 12.20
CA GLU A 81 -7.46 -11.57 13.07
C GLU A 81 -6.25 -10.97 13.80
N HIS A 82 -5.55 -10.03 13.17
CA HIS A 82 -4.44 -9.29 13.78
C HIS A 82 -4.88 -8.07 14.60
N ALA A 83 -6.14 -7.65 14.48
CA ALA A 83 -6.65 -6.53 15.25
C ALA A 83 -6.76 -6.88 16.74
N ALA A 84 -6.33 -5.97 17.60
CA ALA A 84 -6.44 -6.12 19.05
C ALA A 84 -7.88 -5.89 19.59
N LEU A 85 -8.87 -5.78 18.69
CA LEU A 85 -10.25 -5.42 19.00
C LEU A 85 -11.21 -6.57 18.66
N PRO A 86 -12.26 -6.79 19.48
CA PRO A 86 -13.32 -7.71 19.10
C PRO A 86 -14.01 -7.28 17.80
N VAL A 87 -14.44 -8.25 17.00
CA VAL A 87 -15.10 -8.02 15.69
C VAL A 87 -16.32 -7.10 15.79
N ASP A 88 -17.12 -7.24 16.86
CA ASP A 88 -18.30 -6.40 17.07
C ASP A 88 -17.90 -4.92 17.29
N VAL A 89 -16.81 -4.66 18.02
CA VAL A 89 -16.28 -3.31 18.24
C VAL A 89 -15.74 -2.72 16.94
N ILE A 90 -15.08 -3.53 16.13
CA ILE A 90 -14.59 -3.12 14.80
C ILE A 90 -15.78 -2.72 13.92
N ARG A 91 -16.82 -3.54 13.88
CA ARG A 91 -18.05 -3.27 13.12
C ARG A 91 -18.72 -1.98 13.58
N ASP A 92 -18.91 -1.80 14.88
CA ASP A 92 -19.59 -0.62 15.43
C ASP A 92 -18.83 0.68 15.09
N ARG A 93 -17.49 0.66 15.15
CA ARG A 93 -16.66 1.80 14.76
C ARG A 93 -16.80 2.15 13.29
N ILE A 94 -16.76 1.15 12.41
CA ILE A 94 -16.90 1.35 10.96
C ILE A 94 -18.29 1.90 10.64
N LEU A 95 -19.36 1.30 11.19
CA LEU A 95 -20.73 1.75 10.95
C LEU A 95 -20.99 3.16 11.50
N ALA A 96 -20.46 3.48 12.68
CA ALA A 96 -20.59 4.81 13.27
C ALA A 96 -19.92 5.88 12.41
N ALA A 97 -18.73 5.61 11.88
CA ALA A 97 -17.99 6.55 11.04
C ALA A 97 -18.58 6.69 9.63
N ALA A 98 -19.17 5.62 9.10
CA ALA A 98 -19.72 5.60 7.75
C ALA A 98 -21.14 6.24 7.66
N GLY A 99 -21.82 6.44 8.80
CA GLY A 99 -23.12 7.11 8.87
C GLY A 99 -24.25 6.36 8.15
N ALA A 100 -25.37 7.05 7.90
CA ALA A 100 -26.60 6.46 7.35
C ALA A 100 -26.51 5.94 5.89
N GLY A 101 -25.33 5.97 5.26
CA GLY A 101 -25.07 5.42 3.92
C GLY A 101 -23.82 4.53 3.86
N GLY A 102 -23.25 4.18 5.02
CA GLY A 102 -21.97 3.48 5.10
C GLY A 102 -21.97 2.08 4.50
N GLY A 103 -23.00 1.31 4.77
CA GLY A 103 -23.18 -0.02 4.19
C GLY A 103 -23.29 0.02 2.66
N GLU A 104 -23.95 1.04 2.10
CA GLU A 104 -24.04 1.20 0.63
C GLU A 104 -22.69 1.58 0.00
N GLN A 105 -21.87 2.39 0.68
CA GLN A 105 -20.51 2.68 0.21
C GLN A 105 -19.63 1.43 0.22
N LEU A 106 -19.68 0.63 1.29
CA LEU A 106 -18.93 -0.63 1.38
C LEU A 106 -19.37 -1.63 0.32
N LYS A 107 -20.69 -1.73 0.06
CA LYS A 107 -21.26 -2.53 -1.03
C LYS A 107 -20.80 -2.07 -2.41
N ALA A 108 -20.80 -0.76 -2.67
CA ALA A 108 -20.31 -0.20 -3.93
C ALA A 108 -18.82 -0.53 -4.18
N LEU A 109 -18.06 -0.75 -3.11
CA LEU A 109 -16.64 -1.13 -3.14
C LEU A 109 -16.43 -2.66 -3.17
N GLY A 110 -17.51 -3.45 -3.18
CA GLY A 110 -17.46 -4.90 -3.21
C GLY A 110 -16.95 -5.54 -1.91
N LEU A 111 -17.14 -4.85 -0.76
CA LEU A 111 -16.77 -5.37 0.56
C LEU A 111 -17.98 -6.09 1.19
N PRO A 112 -17.80 -7.29 1.77
CA PRO A 112 -18.91 -8.09 2.32
C PRO A 112 -19.47 -7.49 3.62
N GLU A 113 -20.79 -7.56 3.81
CA GLU A 113 -21.47 -7.03 5.01
C GLU A 113 -21.54 -8.01 6.21
N THR A 114 -21.15 -9.27 6.04
CA THR A 114 -21.34 -10.30 7.09
C THR A 114 -20.26 -11.38 7.06
N PRO A 115 -19.73 -11.82 8.22
CA PRO A 115 -19.09 -13.13 8.29
C PRO A 115 -20.16 -14.20 8.06
N THR A 116 -19.87 -15.14 7.16
CA THR A 116 -20.54 -16.44 7.13
C THR A 116 -20.08 -17.23 8.36
N SER A 117 -20.84 -17.12 9.46
CA SER A 117 -21.18 -18.18 10.43
C SER A 117 -21.87 -17.57 11.65
#